data_AF-A0A9P1DQI3-F1
#
_entry.id   AF-A0A9P1DQI3-F1
#
_cell.length_a   1.000
_cell.length_b   1.000
_cell.length_c   1.000
_cell.angle_alpha   90.00
_cell.angle_beta   90.00
_cell.angle_gamma   90.00
#
_symmetry.space_group_name_H-M   'P 1'
#
loop_
_entity.id
_entity.type
_entity.pdbx_description
1 polymer ?
#
loop_
_entity_poly.entity_id
_entity_poly.type
_entity_poly.pdbx_seq_one_letter_code
_entity_poly.pdbx_strand_id
1 'polypeptide(L)'
;MFAHAASKQSRLRAQYFAWHRQRSQRNWANKTCGGWHVFCNRWNEAIGRRPLAMVVFFNATNTLTWVTTLAALSRCIAQSHLQIAPDFAVGWLVMRSTVKLRQPLNLALAAGLSKLAPSLSMLKVSPLLTAFATDTDTRNMATSAWAKIFRCRLLGVRGRSILRRSLQDGARLFRWAEGPIDRCGLAFFLSCKFTNICILCATTAASMRGLDLSSFCDFGHFQKDAGLLACTSLVNAVFVPMHFYGAVGSLRVIESLAARAWQELAEDDLGKTTETTETEMTEEVFTKNLISLATALAAAFDLAVTFYLIWHLTGPGLAHPWMSGQPAAPLEPGEQKRSRSNCFLTRFLCVKR
;
A
#
# COMPACT_ATOMS: atom_id res chain seq x y z
N MET A 1 39.17 -5.76 37.28
CA MET A 1 37.85 -5.37 36.74
C MET A 1 37.82 -3.96 36.17
N PHE A 2 38.26 -2.92 36.90
CA PHE A 2 38.21 -1.52 36.43
C PHE A 2 38.88 -1.25 35.06
N ALA A 3 40.03 -1.88 34.78
CA ALA A 3 40.71 -1.75 33.47
C ALA A 3 39.88 -2.30 32.29
N HIS A 4 39.12 -3.37 32.52
CA HIS A 4 38.29 -3.99 31.47
C HIS A 4 37.06 -3.14 31.16
N ALA A 5 36.42 -2.58 32.20
CA ALA A 5 35.30 -1.64 32.06
C ALA A 5 35.72 -0.36 31.30
N ALA A 6 36.88 0.21 31.66
CA ALA A 6 37.43 1.39 30.97
C ALA A 6 37.72 1.11 29.48
N SER A 7 38.19 -0.10 29.14
CA SER A 7 38.45 -0.48 27.74
C SER A 7 37.15 -0.67 26.92
N LYS A 8 36.09 -1.19 27.54
CA LYS A 8 34.77 -1.36 26.88
C LYS A 8 34.15 0.01 26.60
N GLN A 9 34.23 0.93 27.57
CA GLN A 9 33.71 2.28 27.42
C GLN A 9 34.48 3.12 26.39
N SER A 10 35.81 2.96 26.28
CA SER A 10 36.60 3.66 25.26
C SER A 10 36.29 3.16 23.84
N ARG A 11 36.07 1.85 23.65
CA ARG A 11 35.66 1.26 22.37
C ARG A 11 34.28 1.75 21.94
N LEU A 12 33.31 1.80 22.86
CA LEU A 12 31.97 2.32 22.56
C LEU A 12 32.01 3.80 22.17
N ARG A 13 32.80 4.62 22.88
CA ARG A 13 33.01 6.04 22.50
C ARG A 13 33.66 6.17 21.13
N ALA A 14 34.67 5.35 20.83
CA ALA A 14 35.34 5.38 19.52
C ALA A 14 34.39 5.00 18.38
N GLN A 15 33.56 3.97 18.56
CA GLN A 15 32.53 3.58 17.59
C GLN A 15 31.49 4.68 17.39
N TYR A 16 31.04 5.31 18.48
CA TYR A 16 30.11 6.44 18.43
C TYR A 16 30.69 7.62 17.63
N PHE A 17 31.95 8.00 17.88
CA PHE A 17 32.61 9.09 17.15
C PHE A 17 32.85 8.75 15.68
N ALA A 18 33.21 7.50 15.35
CA ALA A 18 33.37 7.05 13.98
C ALA A 18 32.03 7.14 13.21
N TRP A 19 30.94 6.67 13.84
CA TRP A 19 29.59 6.78 13.29
C TRP A 19 29.17 8.24 13.07
N HIS A 20 29.40 9.12 14.04
CA HIS A 20 29.10 10.55 13.92
C HIS A 20 29.89 11.23 12.80
N ARG A 21 31.18 10.89 12.65
CA ARG A 21 32.05 11.43 11.61
C ARG A 21 31.60 10.99 10.22
N GLN A 22 31.23 9.72 10.06
CA GLN A 22 30.69 9.18 8.80
C GLN A 22 29.34 9.81 8.43
N ARG A 23 28.49 10.07 9.43
CA ARG A 23 27.22 10.81 9.25
C ARG A 23 27.47 12.26 8.83
N SER A 24 28.47 12.92 9.41
CA SER A 24 28.86 14.29 9.05
C SER A 24 29.37 14.39 7.61
N GLN A 25 30.24 13.47 7.17
CA GLN A 25 30.72 13.43 5.78
C GLN A 25 29.58 13.18 4.79
N ARG A 26 28.63 12.28 5.10
CA ARG A 26 27.41 12.09 4.30
C ARG A 26 26.55 13.36 4.23
N ASN A 27 26.43 14.11 5.32
CA ASN A 27 25.70 15.38 5.33
C ASN A 27 26.38 16.46 4.49
N TRP A 28 27.72 16.45 4.42
CA TRP A 28 28.48 17.40 3.62
C TRP A 28 28.32 17.13 2.12
N ALA A 29 28.43 15.86 1.69
CA ALA A 29 28.14 15.47 0.30
C ALA A 29 26.68 15.75 -0.12
N ASN A 30 25.75 15.77 0.84
CA ASN A 30 24.36 16.16 0.59
C ASN A 30 24.16 17.68 0.44
N LYS A 31 25.10 18.54 0.85
CA LYS A 31 24.97 20.00 0.67
C LYS A 31 25.30 20.45 -0.75
N THR A 32 26.10 19.70 -1.49
CA THR A 32 26.55 20.04 -2.85
C THR A 32 25.64 19.48 -3.95
N CYS A 33 24.83 18.47 -3.65
CA CYS A 33 23.85 17.89 -4.57
C CYS A 33 22.48 18.59 -4.43
N GLY A 34 21.76 18.81 -5.54
CA GLY A 34 20.41 19.37 -5.50
C GLY A 34 19.45 18.57 -4.61
N GLY A 35 18.46 19.25 -4.00
CA GLY A 35 17.58 18.66 -2.98
C GLY A 35 16.88 17.36 -3.39
N TRP A 36 16.58 17.20 -4.69
CA TRP A 36 16.01 15.97 -5.26
C TRP A 36 16.96 14.77 -5.17
N HIS A 37 18.24 14.96 -5.49
CA HIS A 37 19.24 13.88 -5.47
C HIS A 37 19.49 13.40 -4.04
N VAL A 38 19.58 14.35 -3.11
CA VAL A 38 19.68 14.06 -1.67
C VAL A 38 18.49 13.24 -1.20
N PHE A 39 17.28 13.62 -1.64
CA PHE A 39 16.08 12.87 -1.31
C PHE A 39 16.10 11.44 -1.88
N CYS A 40 16.41 11.27 -3.17
CA CYS A 40 16.50 9.96 -3.81
C CYS A 40 17.50 9.05 -3.11
N ASN A 41 18.68 9.57 -2.75
CA ASN A 41 19.68 8.81 -2.00
C ASN A 41 19.15 8.34 -0.64
N ARG A 42 18.47 9.23 0.09
CA ARG A 42 17.88 8.91 1.40
C ARG A 42 16.77 7.86 1.29
N TRP A 43 15.92 7.98 0.27
CA TRP A 43 14.89 7.00 -0.04
C TRP A 43 15.52 5.63 -0.36
N ASN A 44 16.47 5.59 -1.30
CA ASN A 44 17.14 4.37 -1.75
C ASN A 44 17.91 3.68 -0.60
N GLU A 45 18.55 4.47 0.27
CA GLU A 45 19.21 3.95 1.48
C GLU A 45 18.19 3.40 2.48
N ALA A 46 17.09 4.13 2.74
CA ALA A 46 16.05 3.70 3.66
C ALA A 46 15.37 2.39 3.20
N ILE A 47 14.98 2.31 1.92
CA ILE A 47 14.31 1.15 1.35
C ILE A 47 15.25 -0.05 1.21
N GLY A 48 16.55 0.18 0.98
CA GLY A 48 17.55 -0.89 0.98
C GLY A 48 17.79 -1.48 2.38
N ARG A 49 17.77 -0.64 3.43
CA ARG A 49 17.97 -1.10 4.81
C ARG A 49 16.72 -1.75 5.40
N ARG A 50 15.53 -1.18 5.15
CA ARG A 50 14.27 -1.60 5.79
C ARG A 50 13.11 -1.59 4.76
N PRO A 51 13.11 -2.50 3.77
CA PRO A 51 12.15 -2.47 2.67
C PRO A 51 10.70 -2.61 3.16
N LEU A 52 10.42 -3.55 4.06
CA LEU A 52 9.06 -3.77 4.59
C LEU A 52 8.51 -2.54 5.33
N ALA A 53 9.30 -1.97 6.25
CA ALA A 53 8.90 -0.79 6.99
C ALA A 53 8.62 0.39 6.05
N MET A 54 9.45 0.57 5.01
CA MET A 54 9.22 1.59 3.99
C MET A 54 7.92 1.39 3.22
N VAL A 55 7.59 0.14 2.82
CA VAL A 55 6.31 -0.15 2.16
C VAL A 55 5.14 0.20 3.07
N VAL A 56 5.22 -0.17 4.34
CA VAL A 56 4.14 0.09 5.30
C VAL A 56 4.00 1.56 5.60
N PHE A 57 5.08 2.31 5.87
CA PHE A 57 4.97 3.76 6.09
C PHE A 57 4.54 4.51 4.83
N PHE A 58 4.94 4.06 3.65
CA PHE A 58 4.42 4.59 2.39
C PHE A 58 2.92 4.37 2.24
N ASN A 59 2.43 3.16 2.54
CA ASN A 59 1.01 2.87 2.49
C ASN A 59 0.24 3.64 3.57
N ALA A 60 0.74 3.70 4.80
CA ALA A 60 0.11 4.43 5.90
C ALA A 60 0.00 5.94 5.60
N THR A 61 1.04 6.54 5.03
CA THR A 61 1.00 7.95 4.60
C THR A 61 0.03 8.17 3.45
N ASN A 62 -0.05 7.23 2.49
CA ASN A 62 -1.04 7.26 1.41
C ASN A 62 -2.49 7.04 1.92
N THR A 63 -2.71 6.21 2.93
CA THR A 63 -4.02 5.99 3.55
C THR A 63 -4.43 7.22 4.35
N LEU A 64 -3.52 7.77 5.15
CA LEU A 64 -3.80 8.95 5.97
C LEU A 64 -4.21 10.14 5.11
N THR A 65 -3.42 10.45 4.08
CA THR A 65 -3.74 11.51 3.10
C THR A 65 -5.07 11.25 2.39
N TRP A 66 -5.35 10.00 2.03
CA TRP A 66 -6.62 9.63 1.42
C TRP A 66 -7.81 9.85 2.37
N VAL A 67 -7.71 9.41 3.63
CA VAL A 67 -8.76 9.61 4.65
C VAL A 67 -8.96 11.09 4.96
N THR A 68 -7.88 11.85 5.12
CA THR A 68 -7.95 13.30 5.33
C THR A 68 -8.62 14.00 4.15
N THR A 69 -8.26 13.62 2.92
CA THR A 69 -8.88 14.15 1.71
C THR A 69 -10.35 13.77 1.62
N LEU A 70 -10.71 12.53 1.95
CA LEU A 70 -12.10 12.08 1.99
C LEU A 70 -12.91 12.92 2.98
N ALA A 71 -12.43 13.02 4.23
CA ALA A 71 -13.10 13.78 5.27
C ALA A 71 -13.26 15.27 4.90
N ALA A 72 -12.23 15.87 4.28
CA ALA A 72 -12.28 17.24 3.81
C ALA A 72 -13.32 17.41 2.69
N LEU A 73 -13.28 16.57 1.66
CA LEU A 73 -14.24 16.62 0.54
C LEU A 73 -15.68 16.37 1.02
N SER A 74 -15.90 15.39 1.90
CA SER A 74 -17.21 15.12 2.50
C SER A 74 -17.78 16.35 3.20
N ARG A 75 -16.96 17.07 3.97
CA ARG A 75 -17.39 18.32 4.64
C ARG A 75 -17.69 19.42 3.64
N CYS A 76 -16.84 19.61 2.62
CA CYS A 76 -17.08 20.62 1.58
C CYS A 76 -18.40 20.36 0.84
N ILE A 77 -18.70 19.11 0.50
CA ILE A 77 -19.96 18.71 -0.16
C ILE A 77 -21.16 18.97 0.72
N ALA A 78 -21.09 18.57 2.00
CA ALA A 78 -22.16 18.78 2.95
C ALA A 78 -22.52 20.27 3.11
N GLN A 79 -21.53 21.16 3.02
CA GLN A 79 -21.72 22.61 3.13
C GLN A 79 -22.15 23.28 1.82
N SER A 80 -21.72 22.78 0.67
CA SER A 80 -21.94 23.42 -0.63
C SER A 80 -23.16 22.91 -1.40
N HIS A 81 -23.85 21.88 -0.88
CA HIS A 81 -24.90 21.15 -1.59
C HIS A 81 -24.47 20.60 -2.97
N LEU A 82 -23.16 20.54 -3.25
CA LEU A 82 -22.62 20.00 -4.50
C LEU A 82 -22.84 18.50 -4.53
N GLN A 83 -23.68 18.01 -5.43
CA GLN A 83 -23.78 16.59 -5.70
C GLN A 83 -22.54 16.17 -6.51
N ILE A 84 -21.67 15.33 -5.93
CA ILE A 84 -20.64 14.68 -6.74
C ILE A 84 -21.35 13.77 -7.75
N ALA A 85 -21.04 13.98 -9.02
CA ALA A 85 -21.72 13.30 -10.11
C ALA A 85 -21.51 11.78 -10.01
N PRO A 86 -22.58 10.97 -10.14
CA PRO A 86 -22.49 9.51 -10.19
C PRO A 86 -21.58 9.01 -11.33
N ASP A 87 -21.32 9.86 -12.32
CA ASP A 87 -20.38 9.64 -13.43
C ASP A 87 -18.95 9.33 -12.95
N PHE A 88 -18.51 9.92 -11.82
CA PHE A 88 -17.19 9.63 -11.26
C PHE A 88 -17.07 8.20 -10.72
N ALA A 89 -18.16 7.62 -10.24
CA ALA A 89 -18.18 6.23 -9.77
C ALA A 89 -17.89 5.27 -10.93
N VAL A 90 -18.57 5.50 -12.05
CA VAL A 90 -18.39 4.73 -13.28
C VAL A 90 -16.94 4.83 -13.75
N GLY A 91 -16.38 6.04 -13.76
CA GLY A 91 -15.00 6.21 -14.20
C GLY A 91 -13.97 5.52 -13.31
N TRP A 92 -14.21 5.49 -12.00
CA TRP A 92 -13.37 4.75 -11.06
C TRP A 92 -13.46 3.23 -11.28
N LEU A 93 -14.66 2.71 -11.57
CA LEU A 93 -14.86 1.30 -11.88
C LEU A 93 -14.15 0.91 -13.17
N VAL A 94 -14.30 1.69 -14.24
CA VAL A 94 -13.59 1.47 -15.51
C VAL A 94 -12.07 1.54 -15.30
N MET A 95 -11.59 2.50 -14.52
CA MET A 95 -10.18 2.60 -14.15
C MET A 95 -9.70 1.31 -13.45
N ARG A 96 -10.49 0.75 -12.53
CA ARG A 96 -10.16 -0.50 -11.82
C ARG A 96 -10.20 -1.74 -12.72
N SER A 97 -11.22 -1.86 -13.57
CA SER A 97 -11.37 -3.01 -14.48
C SER A 97 -10.29 -3.05 -15.56
N THR A 98 -9.78 -1.89 -15.96
CA THR A 98 -8.73 -1.76 -16.99
C THR A 98 -7.29 -1.87 -16.46
N VAL A 99 -7.06 -2.05 -15.15
CA VAL A 99 -5.71 -2.06 -14.54
C VAL A 99 -4.70 -2.96 -15.28
N LYS A 100 -5.13 -4.15 -15.74
CA LYS A 100 -4.24 -5.10 -16.44
C LYS A 100 -3.86 -4.60 -17.84
N LEU A 101 -4.82 -4.04 -18.57
CA LEU A 101 -4.62 -3.50 -19.93
C LEU A 101 -3.69 -2.28 -19.92
N ARG A 102 -3.61 -1.60 -18.78
CA ARG A 102 -2.81 -0.37 -18.61
C ARG A 102 -1.37 -0.63 -18.26
N GLN A 103 -1.00 -1.83 -17.80
CA GLN A 103 0.39 -2.10 -17.42
C GLN A 103 1.38 -1.89 -18.57
N PRO A 104 1.14 -2.41 -19.80
CA PRO A 104 2.03 -2.16 -20.93
C PRO A 104 2.09 -0.68 -21.31
N LEU A 105 0.94 0.01 -21.29
CA LEU A 105 0.86 1.44 -21.55
C LEU A 105 1.64 2.26 -20.51
N ASN A 106 1.48 1.94 -19.23
CA ASN A 106 2.21 2.60 -18.14
C ASN A 106 3.71 2.39 -18.30
N LEU A 107 4.16 1.17 -18.63
CA LEU A 107 5.58 0.91 -18.90
C LEU A 107 6.10 1.72 -20.09
N ALA A 108 5.34 1.82 -21.18
CA ALA A 108 5.71 2.61 -22.34
C ALA A 108 5.82 4.12 -22.01
N LEU A 109 4.82 4.66 -21.30
CA LEU A 109 4.82 6.04 -20.83
C LEU A 109 5.96 6.30 -19.85
N ALA A 110 6.23 5.36 -18.94
CA ALA A 110 7.33 5.43 -17.99
C ALA A 110 8.67 5.49 -18.71
N ALA A 111 8.89 4.63 -19.72
CA ALA A 111 10.11 4.63 -20.52
C ALA A 111 10.30 5.97 -21.26
N GLY A 112 9.23 6.53 -21.83
CA GLY A 112 9.25 7.87 -22.43
C GLY A 112 9.59 8.95 -21.40
N LEU A 113 8.92 8.94 -20.25
CA LEU A 113 9.10 9.91 -19.19
C LEU A 113 10.51 9.83 -18.56
N SER A 114 11.08 8.64 -18.41
CA SER A 114 12.46 8.46 -17.94
C SER A 114 13.49 9.00 -18.93
N LYS A 115 13.21 8.98 -20.24
CA LYS A 115 14.08 9.63 -21.24
C LYS A 115 14.00 11.15 -21.16
N LEU A 116 12.80 11.70 -20.93
CA LEU A 116 12.59 13.15 -20.81
C LEU A 116 13.12 13.72 -19.49
N ALA A 117 12.99 12.97 -18.39
CA ALA A 117 13.43 13.36 -17.06
C ALA A 117 14.18 12.20 -16.37
N PRO A 118 15.49 12.01 -16.68
CA PRO A 118 16.31 10.94 -16.09
C PRO A 118 16.43 11.02 -14.56
N SER A 119 16.19 12.20 -13.97
CA SER A 119 16.14 12.39 -12.52
C SER A 119 15.05 11.55 -11.85
N LEU A 120 13.96 11.22 -12.55
CA LEU A 120 12.87 10.39 -12.01
C LEU A 120 13.27 8.92 -11.86
N SER A 121 14.18 8.42 -12.70
CA SER A 121 14.72 7.05 -12.55
C SER A 121 15.68 6.89 -11.37
N MET A 122 16.14 7.98 -10.75
CA MET A 122 17.03 7.90 -9.59
C MET A 122 16.35 7.31 -8.35
N LEU A 123 15.02 7.47 -8.24
CA LEU A 123 14.26 6.97 -7.10
C LEU A 123 13.78 5.54 -7.39
N LYS A 124 14.31 4.57 -6.65
CA LYS A 124 13.97 3.15 -6.81
C LYS A 124 12.62 2.86 -6.18
N VAL A 125 11.65 2.44 -7.00
CA VAL A 125 10.30 2.07 -6.56
C VAL A 125 10.09 0.55 -6.58
N SER A 126 10.98 -0.19 -7.24
CA SER A 126 10.92 -1.66 -7.33
C SER A 126 10.70 -2.35 -5.98
N PRO A 127 11.37 -1.97 -4.87
CA PRO A 127 11.18 -2.70 -3.63
C PRO A 127 9.82 -2.40 -2.98
N LEU A 128 9.10 -1.33 -3.36
CA LEU A 128 7.71 -1.15 -2.89
C LEU A 128 6.79 -2.26 -3.42
N LEU A 129 7.11 -2.81 -4.60
CA LEU A 129 6.35 -3.88 -5.22
C LEU A 129 6.89 -5.26 -4.84
N THR A 130 8.20 -5.36 -4.55
CA THR A 130 8.88 -6.65 -4.31
C THR A 130 9.33 -6.88 -2.88
N ALA A 131 9.13 -5.95 -1.94
CA ALA A 131 9.54 -6.11 -0.53
C ALA A 131 9.05 -7.42 0.09
N PHE A 132 7.81 -7.83 -0.22
CA PHE A 132 7.23 -9.08 0.27
C PHE A 132 7.89 -10.33 -0.34
N ALA A 133 8.56 -10.20 -1.48
CA ALA A 133 9.27 -11.27 -2.16
C ALA A 133 10.76 -11.33 -1.78
N THR A 134 11.38 -10.20 -1.46
CA THR A 134 12.81 -10.10 -1.19
C THR A 134 13.20 -10.56 0.21
N ASP A 135 12.36 -10.30 1.22
CA ASP A 135 12.68 -10.71 2.60
C ASP A 135 12.22 -12.15 2.85
N THR A 136 13.17 -13.05 3.17
CA THR A 136 12.90 -14.46 3.42
C THR A 136 11.98 -14.67 4.62
N ASP A 137 12.12 -13.87 5.67
CA ASP A 137 11.31 -13.98 6.89
C ASP A 137 9.86 -13.57 6.59
N THR A 138 9.69 -12.41 5.95
CA THR A 138 8.37 -11.94 5.49
C THR A 138 7.73 -12.91 4.51
N ARG A 139 8.51 -13.49 3.58
CA ARG A 139 8.02 -14.49 2.63
C ARG A 139 7.52 -15.74 3.34
N ASN A 140 8.24 -16.21 4.35
CA ASN A 140 7.85 -17.38 5.15
C ASN A 140 6.61 -17.08 6.02
N MET A 141 6.53 -15.89 6.62
CA MET A 141 5.32 -15.44 7.32
C MET A 141 4.13 -15.34 6.36
N ALA A 142 4.31 -14.72 5.19
CA ALA A 142 3.26 -14.57 4.20
C ALA A 142 2.77 -15.94 3.71
N THR A 143 3.66 -16.88 3.37
CA THR A 143 3.24 -18.23 2.95
C THR A 143 2.49 -18.96 4.06
N SER A 144 2.89 -18.79 5.33
CA SER A 144 2.16 -19.36 6.47
C SER A 144 0.77 -18.74 6.65
N ALA A 145 0.63 -17.42 6.49
CA ALA A 145 -0.64 -16.70 6.57
C ALA A 145 -1.56 -17.09 5.40
N TRP A 146 -1.03 -17.14 4.18
CA TRP A 146 -1.74 -17.63 3.00
C TRP A 146 -2.20 -19.07 3.19
N ALA A 147 -1.36 -19.95 3.75
CA ALA A 147 -1.76 -21.33 4.04
C ALA A 147 -2.95 -21.38 5.02
N LYS A 148 -2.99 -20.50 6.03
CA LYS A 148 -4.15 -20.38 6.93
C LYS A 148 -5.40 -19.89 6.18
N ILE A 149 -5.28 -18.86 5.34
CA ILE A 149 -6.39 -18.35 4.50
C ILE A 149 -6.90 -19.44 3.55
N PHE A 150 -6.02 -20.21 2.92
CA PHE A 150 -6.41 -21.32 2.05
C PHE A 150 -7.05 -22.49 2.81
N ARG A 151 -6.82 -22.61 4.12
CA ARG A 151 -7.51 -23.58 4.98
C ARG A 151 -8.88 -23.09 5.45
N CYS A 152 -9.19 -21.79 5.36
CA CYS A 152 -10.53 -21.29 5.67
C CYS A 152 -11.57 -21.99 4.78
N ARG A 153 -12.55 -22.63 5.42
CA ARG A 153 -13.66 -23.32 4.75
C ARG A 153 -14.54 -22.38 3.92
N LEU A 154 -14.48 -21.07 4.18
CA LEU A 154 -15.24 -20.06 3.45
C LEU A 154 -14.96 -20.04 1.94
N LEU A 155 -13.73 -20.38 1.52
CA LEU A 155 -13.38 -20.45 0.11
C LEU A 155 -13.59 -21.87 -0.40
N GLY A 156 -14.62 -22.08 -1.22
CA GLY A 156 -14.87 -23.38 -1.88
C GLY A 156 -13.66 -23.87 -2.70
N VAL A 157 -13.62 -25.17 -3.04
CA VAL A 157 -12.49 -25.82 -3.75
C VAL A 157 -12.11 -25.06 -5.03
N ARG A 158 -13.11 -24.61 -5.80
CA ARG A 158 -12.92 -23.84 -7.03
C ARG A 158 -12.39 -22.43 -6.78
N GLY A 159 -12.84 -21.76 -5.72
CA GLY A 159 -12.33 -20.45 -5.32
C GLY A 159 -10.84 -20.50 -4.94
N ARG A 160 -10.44 -21.54 -4.21
CA ARG A 160 -9.03 -21.76 -3.83
C ARG A 160 -8.13 -21.98 -5.04
N SER A 161 -8.54 -22.77 -6.03
CA SER A 161 -7.73 -23.01 -7.22
C SER A 161 -7.57 -21.75 -8.08
N ILE A 162 -8.64 -20.97 -8.25
CA ILE A 162 -8.62 -19.69 -8.98
C ILE A 162 -7.73 -18.68 -8.27
N LEU A 163 -7.88 -18.53 -6.95
CA LEU A 163 -7.06 -17.62 -6.15
C LEU A 163 -5.58 -18.00 -6.22
N ARG A 164 -5.25 -19.30 -6.10
CA ARG A 164 -3.86 -19.79 -6.20
C ARG A 164 -3.25 -19.49 -7.56
N ARG A 165 -3.98 -19.77 -8.65
CA ARG A 165 -3.53 -19.44 -10.02
C ARG A 165 -3.31 -17.93 -10.17
N SER A 166 -4.27 -17.13 -9.72
CA SER A 166 -4.20 -15.66 -9.79
C SER A 166 -2.98 -15.10 -9.02
N LEU A 167 -2.69 -15.64 -7.83
CA LEU A 167 -1.50 -15.25 -7.06
C LEU A 167 -0.21 -15.68 -7.74
N GLN A 168 -0.15 -16.89 -8.31
CA GLN A 168 1.03 -17.38 -9.03
C GLN A 168 1.30 -16.57 -10.30
N ASP A 169 0.27 -16.31 -11.10
CA ASP A 169 0.36 -15.51 -12.31
C ASP A 169 0.73 -14.06 -11.99
N GLY A 170 0.14 -13.50 -10.93
CA GLY A 170 0.51 -12.18 -10.40
C GLY A 170 1.98 -12.14 -9.99
N ALA A 171 2.46 -13.12 -9.22
CA ALA A 171 3.86 -13.17 -8.79
C ALA A 171 4.86 -13.34 -9.95
N ARG A 172 4.48 -14.02 -11.04
CA ARG A 172 5.29 -14.10 -12.26
C ARG A 172 5.32 -12.77 -12.99
N LEU A 173 4.16 -12.13 -13.13
CA LEU A 173 4.05 -10.81 -13.75
C LEU A 173 4.86 -9.75 -13.01
N PHE A 174 4.79 -9.72 -11.67
CA PHE A 174 5.56 -8.79 -10.85
C PHE A 174 7.07 -9.02 -10.97
N ARG A 175 7.53 -10.27 -10.98
CA ARG A 175 8.96 -10.58 -11.20
C ARG A 175 9.43 -10.18 -12.59
N TRP A 176 8.62 -10.40 -13.62
CA TRP A 176 8.94 -9.95 -14.97
C TRP A 176 8.97 -8.41 -15.06
N ALA A 177 8.03 -7.75 -14.40
CA ALA A 177 7.93 -6.30 -14.40
C ALA A 177 9.01 -5.62 -13.53
N GLU A 178 9.62 -6.33 -12.58
CA GLU A 178 10.64 -5.78 -11.68
C GLU A 178 11.81 -5.14 -12.44
N GLY A 179 12.32 -5.79 -13.49
CA GLY A 179 13.42 -5.25 -14.29
C GLY A 179 13.10 -3.92 -14.96
N PRO A 180 12.03 -3.84 -15.79
CA PRO A 180 11.58 -2.58 -16.38
C PRO A 180 11.21 -1.50 -15.36
N ILE A 181 10.56 -1.89 -14.24
CA ILE A 181 10.14 -0.95 -13.19
C ILE A 181 11.36 -0.38 -12.47
N ASP A 182 12.39 -1.19 -12.20
CA ASP A 182 13.61 -0.72 -11.53
C ASP A 182 14.35 0.33 -12.38
N ARG A 183 14.35 0.17 -13.70
CA ARG A 183 14.93 1.16 -14.64
C ARG A 183 14.15 2.46 -14.70
N CYS A 184 12.83 2.40 -14.63
CA CYS A 184 11.97 3.58 -14.78
C CYS A 184 11.72 4.30 -13.44
N GLY A 185 11.85 3.61 -12.31
CA GLY A 185 11.74 4.17 -10.96
C GLY A 185 10.44 4.93 -10.73
N LEU A 186 10.53 6.19 -10.29
CA LEU A 186 9.38 7.05 -10.04
C LEU A 186 8.56 7.34 -11.30
N ALA A 187 9.18 7.34 -12.48
CA ALA A 187 8.46 7.59 -13.73
C ALA A 187 7.36 6.54 -13.98
N PHE A 188 7.62 5.28 -13.60
CA PHE A 188 6.60 4.23 -13.67
C PHE A 188 5.44 4.52 -12.72
N PHE A 189 5.73 4.89 -11.48
CA PHE A 189 4.70 5.22 -10.51
C PHE A 189 3.84 6.42 -10.96
N LEU A 190 4.49 7.49 -11.45
CA LEU A 190 3.79 8.66 -11.99
C LEU A 190 2.95 8.31 -13.23
N SER A 191 3.46 7.46 -14.13
CA SER A 191 2.69 7.00 -15.28
C SER A 191 1.40 6.27 -14.87
N CYS A 192 1.45 5.45 -13.81
CA CYS A 192 0.28 4.73 -13.31
C CYS A 192 -0.77 5.69 -12.73
N LYS A 193 -0.33 6.73 -12.03
CA LYS A 193 -1.21 7.77 -11.49
C LYS A 193 -1.78 8.64 -12.59
N PHE A 194 -0.97 9.02 -13.56
CA PHE A 194 -1.40 9.78 -14.73
C PHE A 194 -2.48 9.03 -15.53
N THR A 195 -2.26 7.76 -15.88
CA THR A 195 -3.28 6.99 -16.62
C THR A 195 -4.54 6.71 -15.80
N ASN A 196 -4.42 6.57 -14.47
CA ASN A 196 -5.59 6.52 -13.58
C ASN A 196 -6.43 7.79 -13.72
N ILE A 197 -5.79 8.95 -13.61
CA ILE A 197 -6.45 10.26 -13.73
C ILE A 197 -7.08 10.41 -15.11
N CYS A 198 -6.33 10.15 -16.18
CA CYS A 198 -6.83 10.29 -17.55
C CYS A 198 -8.05 9.42 -17.81
N ILE A 199 -8.05 8.16 -17.34
CA ILE A 199 -9.19 7.26 -17.56
C ILE A 199 -10.37 7.70 -16.74
N LEU A 200 -10.16 8.04 -15.47
CA LEU A 200 -11.23 8.56 -14.61
C LEU A 200 -11.88 9.79 -15.27
N CYS A 201 -11.08 10.77 -15.70
CA CYS A 201 -11.60 11.98 -16.35
C CYS A 201 -12.28 11.69 -17.70
N ALA A 202 -11.68 10.86 -18.56
CA ALA A 202 -12.22 10.54 -19.88
C ALA A 202 -13.55 9.78 -19.79
N THR A 203 -13.65 8.83 -18.87
CA THR A 203 -14.86 8.03 -18.65
C THR A 203 -15.96 8.83 -17.98
N THR A 204 -15.62 9.69 -17.00
CA THR A 204 -16.56 10.67 -16.45
C THR A 204 -17.08 11.60 -17.55
N ALA A 205 -16.20 12.17 -18.37
CA ALA A 205 -16.60 13.08 -19.47
C ALA A 205 -17.45 12.37 -20.54
N ALA A 206 -17.15 11.10 -20.83
CA ALA A 206 -17.96 10.26 -21.71
C ALA A 206 -19.36 10.04 -21.13
N SER A 207 -19.46 9.69 -19.85
CA SER A 207 -20.72 9.52 -19.12
C SER A 207 -21.56 10.79 -19.13
N MET A 208 -20.94 11.95 -18.86
CA MET A 208 -21.59 13.26 -18.91
C MET A 208 -22.13 13.63 -20.31
N ARG A 209 -21.60 13.02 -21.38
CA ARG A 209 -22.09 13.19 -22.76
C ARG A 209 -23.19 12.19 -23.13
N GLY A 210 -23.73 11.46 -22.15
CA GLY A 210 -24.82 10.51 -22.35
C GLY A 210 -24.39 9.14 -22.84
N LEU A 211 -23.09 8.79 -22.78
CA LEU A 211 -22.67 7.41 -23.02
C LEU A 211 -23.08 6.57 -21.81
N ASP A 212 -24.00 5.63 -22.01
CA ASP A 212 -24.42 4.69 -20.98
C ASP A 212 -23.32 3.68 -20.65
N LEU A 213 -22.41 4.12 -19.79
CA LEU A 213 -21.37 3.30 -19.20
C LEU A 213 -21.86 2.55 -17.96
N SER A 214 -23.09 2.82 -17.49
CA SER A 214 -23.69 2.17 -16.31
C SER A 214 -24.08 0.73 -16.61
N SER A 215 -24.41 0.42 -17.86
CA SER A 215 -24.67 -0.94 -18.35
C SER A 215 -23.49 -1.92 -18.15
N PHE A 216 -22.26 -1.40 -18.02
CA PHE A 216 -21.09 -2.21 -17.68
C PHE A 216 -20.90 -2.44 -16.17
N CYS A 217 -21.66 -1.76 -15.31
CA CYS A 217 -21.39 -1.63 -13.88
C CYS A 217 -22.70 -1.50 -13.07
N ASP A 218 -23.47 -2.59 -12.99
CA ASP A 218 -24.71 -2.64 -12.23
C ASP A 218 -24.42 -2.82 -10.72
N PHE A 219 -24.20 -1.71 -10.00
CA PHE A 219 -23.84 -1.71 -8.56
C PHE A 219 -24.85 -1.01 -7.63
N GLY A 220 -26.04 -0.65 -8.15
CA GLY A 220 -27.14 -0.11 -7.33
C GLY A 220 -26.75 1.06 -6.42
N HIS A 221 -27.07 0.97 -5.13
CA HIS A 221 -26.91 2.05 -4.14
C HIS A 221 -25.47 2.55 -3.91
N PHE A 222 -24.44 1.84 -4.37
CA PHE A 222 -23.04 2.25 -4.21
C PHE A 222 -22.66 3.49 -5.04
N GLN A 223 -23.50 3.91 -5.99
CA GLN A 223 -23.17 4.95 -6.96
C GLN A 223 -22.91 6.33 -6.31
N LYS A 224 -23.61 6.65 -5.21
CA LYS A 224 -23.50 7.95 -4.52
C LYS A 224 -22.13 8.13 -3.84
N ASP A 225 -21.67 7.11 -3.12
CA ASP A 225 -20.41 7.19 -2.38
C ASP A 225 -19.20 6.92 -3.29
N ALA A 226 -19.36 6.11 -4.33
CA ALA A 226 -18.29 5.79 -5.26
C ALA A 226 -17.76 7.03 -6.01
N GLY A 227 -18.61 8.01 -6.32
CA GLY A 227 -18.16 9.28 -6.91
C GLY A 227 -17.22 10.06 -5.99
N LEU A 228 -17.56 10.12 -4.69
CA LEU A 228 -16.72 10.76 -3.68
C LEU A 228 -15.39 10.01 -3.52
N LEU A 229 -15.41 8.69 -3.41
CA LEU A 229 -14.19 7.86 -3.33
C LEU A 229 -13.28 8.03 -4.56
N ALA A 230 -13.87 8.20 -5.74
CA ALA A 230 -13.16 8.47 -6.98
C ALA A 230 -12.46 9.83 -6.95
N CYS A 231 -13.19 10.88 -6.55
CA CYS A 231 -12.65 12.23 -6.39
C CYS A 231 -11.52 12.26 -5.34
N THR A 232 -11.71 11.61 -4.20
CA THR A 232 -10.66 11.45 -3.19
C THR A 232 -9.43 10.76 -3.78
N SER A 233 -9.61 9.68 -4.54
CA SER A 233 -8.50 8.95 -5.18
C SER A 233 -7.74 9.81 -6.20
N LEU A 234 -8.46 10.66 -6.93
CA LEU A 234 -7.91 11.63 -7.88
C LEU A 234 -7.02 12.65 -7.16
N VAL A 235 -7.55 13.31 -6.13
CA VAL A 235 -6.82 14.31 -5.35
C VAL A 235 -5.63 13.66 -4.63
N ASN A 236 -5.81 12.45 -4.09
CA ASN A 236 -4.73 11.72 -3.42
C ASN A 236 -3.56 11.36 -4.35
N ALA A 237 -3.78 11.28 -5.66
CA ALA A 237 -2.70 11.06 -6.63
C ALA A 237 -1.73 12.26 -6.71
N VAL A 238 -2.18 13.47 -6.36
CA VAL A 238 -1.34 14.68 -6.33
C VAL A 238 -0.40 14.67 -5.11
N PHE A 239 -0.80 14.03 -4.01
CA PHE A 239 -0.01 13.92 -2.78
C PHE A 239 1.09 12.84 -2.84
N VAL A 240 1.28 12.17 -3.97
CA VAL A 240 2.29 11.13 -4.12
C VAL A 240 3.70 11.54 -3.65
N PRO A 241 4.24 12.72 -4.00
CA PRO A 241 5.52 13.16 -3.47
C PRO A 241 5.53 13.19 -1.94
N MET A 242 4.45 13.69 -1.32
CA MET A 242 4.27 13.73 0.12
C MET A 242 4.29 12.32 0.73
N HIS A 243 3.77 11.30 0.05
CA HIS A 243 3.82 9.91 0.56
C HIS A 243 5.26 9.39 0.62
N PHE A 244 6.08 9.68 -0.40
CA PHE A 244 7.50 9.32 -0.40
C PHE A 244 8.26 10.06 0.72
N TYR A 245 8.03 11.37 0.89
CA TYR A 245 8.64 12.15 1.97
C TYR A 245 8.19 11.69 3.37
N GLY A 246 6.89 11.45 3.53
CA GLY A 246 6.28 10.97 4.76
C GLY A 246 6.89 9.64 5.19
N ALA A 247 7.01 8.67 4.29
CA ALA A 247 7.59 7.37 4.61
C ALA A 247 9.05 7.46 5.12
N VAL A 248 9.89 8.24 4.43
CA VAL A 248 11.29 8.46 4.86
C VAL A 248 11.35 9.20 6.19
N GLY A 249 10.48 10.20 6.38
CA GLY A 249 10.37 10.95 7.63
C GLY A 249 9.97 10.06 8.80
N SER A 250 8.90 9.28 8.65
CA SER A 250 8.39 8.35 9.66
C SER A 250 9.43 7.32 10.07
N LEU A 251 10.12 6.68 9.10
CA LEU A 251 11.16 5.71 9.42
C LEU A 251 12.28 6.35 10.24
N ARG A 252 12.75 7.55 9.86
CA ARG A 252 13.82 8.25 10.57
C ARG A 252 13.44 8.64 11.99
N VAL A 253 12.21 9.11 12.18
CA VAL A 253 11.71 9.44 13.52
C VAL A 253 11.73 8.18 14.38
N ILE A 254 11.22 7.05 13.87
CA ILE A 254 11.19 5.80 14.63
C ILE A 254 12.60 5.27 14.89
N GLU A 255 13.52 5.33 13.93
CA GLU A 255 14.93 4.97 14.14
C GLU A 255 15.57 5.84 15.24
N SER A 256 15.26 7.13 15.27
CA SER A 256 15.79 8.02 16.30
C SER A 256 15.19 7.74 17.69
N LEU A 257 13.90 7.39 17.77
CA LEU A 257 13.25 7.01 19.00
C LEU A 257 13.79 5.66 19.52
N ALA A 258 14.02 4.70 18.62
CA ALA A 258 14.63 3.42 18.96
C ALA A 258 16.03 3.58 19.54
N ALA A 259 16.87 4.41 18.90
CA ALA A 259 18.23 4.66 19.38
C ALA A 259 18.23 5.34 20.76
N ARG A 260 17.30 6.28 21.02
CA ARG A 260 17.17 6.93 22.33
C ARG A 260 16.71 5.95 23.41
N ALA A 261 15.65 5.19 23.13
CA ALA A 261 15.14 4.18 24.07
C ALA A 261 16.20 3.12 24.40
N TRP A 262 17.03 2.73 23.42
CA TRP A 262 18.16 1.83 23.66
C TRP A 262 19.22 2.45 24.57
N GLN A 263 19.57 3.72 24.37
CA GLN A 263 20.55 4.41 25.21
C GLN A 263 20.07 4.51 26.67
N GLU A 264 18.80 4.84 26.88
CA GLU A 264 18.17 4.90 28.21
C GLU A 264 18.21 3.53 28.90
N LEU A 265 17.84 2.46 28.19
CA LEU A 265 17.90 1.08 28.73
C LEU A 265 19.33 0.64 29.07
N ALA A 266 20.30 0.96 28.21
CA ALA A 266 21.70 0.58 28.42
C ALA A 266 22.32 1.31 29.63
N GLU A 267 21.92 2.56 29.88
CA GLU A 267 22.34 3.32 31.05
C GLU A 267 21.75 2.74 32.35
N ASP A 268 20.48 2.31 32.33
CA ASP A 268 19.82 1.66 33.48
C ASP A 268 20.45 0.31 33.84
N ASP A 269 20.85 -0.50 32.85
CA ASP A 269 21.48 -1.82 33.08
C ASP A 269 22.91 -1.71 33.61
N LEU A 270 23.66 -0.67 33.22
CA LEU A 270 24.99 -0.39 33.78
C LEU A 270 24.95 -0.12 35.29
N GLY A 271 23.81 0.33 35.82
CA GLY A 271 23.58 0.52 37.26
C GLY A 271 23.26 -0.76 38.03
N LYS A 272 22.87 -1.84 37.34
CA LYS A 272 22.45 -3.11 37.95
C LYS A 272 23.48 -4.20 37.66
N THR A 273 24.54 -4.25 38.48
CA THR A 273 25.55 -5.33 38.48
C THR A 273 24.98 -6.66 39.00
N THR A 274 23.99 -7.23 38.31
CA THR A 274 23.44 -8.55 38.63
C THR A 274 23.84 -9.56 37.57
N GLU A 275 24.51 -10.61 38.00
CA GLU A 275 25.06 -11.74 37.22
C GLU A 275 23.97 -12.65 36.63
N THR A 276 23.05 -12.09 35.85
CA THR A 276 22.10 -12.91 35.09
C THR A 276 22.58 -13.04 33.65
N THR A 277 23.02 -14.26 33.34
CA THR A 277 23.42 -14.79 32.03
C THR A 277 22.25 -14.85 31.04
N GLU A 278 21.50 -13.76 30.89
CA GLU A 278 20.47 -13.65 29.87
C GLU A 278 21.09 -13.20 28.54
N THR A 279 20.64 -13.83 27.46
CA THR A 279 20.99 -13.52 26.07
C THR A 279 21.06 -12.02 25.84
N GLU A 280 22.28 -11.48 25.68
CA GLU A 280 22.52 -10.06 25.40
C GLU A 280 21.72 -9.65 24.15
N MET A 281 20.61 -8.94 24.36
CA MET A 281 19.86 -8.32 23.27
C MET A 281 20.76 -7.23 22.67
N THR A 282 21.01 -7.26 21.37
CA THR A 282 21.84 -6.23 20.72
C THR A 282 20.98 -5.02 20.32
N GLU A 283 21.60 -3.84 20.21
CA GLU A 283 20.95 -2.60 19.75
C GLU A 283 20.21 -2.80 18.41
N GLU A 284 20.82 -3.56 17.50
CA GLU A 284 20.26 -3.84 16.19
C GLU A 284 18.97 -4.67 16.29
N VAL A 285 18.94 -5.67 17.18
CA VAL A 285 17.75 -6.51 17.43
C VAL A 285 16.65 -5.68 18.08
N PHE A 286 16.98 -4.87 19.09
CA PHE A 286 16.02 -3.98 19.75
C PHE A 286 15.41 -2.99 18.74
N THR A 287 16.25 -2.31 17.95
CA THR A 287 15.81 -1.37 16.92
C THR A 287 14.93 -2.06 15.87
N LYS A 288 15.32 -3.26 15.42
CA LYS A 288 14.53 -4.06 14.47
C LYS A 288 13.16 -4.41 15.06
N ASN A 289 13.09 -4.80 16.33
CA ASN A 289 11.84 -5.14 17.02
C ASN A 289 10.91 -3.92 17.14
N LEU A 290 11.44 -2.75 17.54
CA LEU A 290 10.64 -1.53 17.66
C LEU A 290 10.09 -1.06 16.29
N ILE A 291 10.94 -1.09 15.25
CA ILE A 291 10.50 -0.78 13.87
C ILE A 291 9.42 -1.77 13.43
N SER A 292 9.58 -3.06 13.73
CA SER A 292 8.60 -4.09 13.38
C SER A 292 7.28 -3.89 14.10
N LEU A 293 7.29 -3.50 15.38
CA LEU A 293 6.10 -3.15 16.14
C LEU A 293 5.38 -1.93 15.54
N ALA A 294 6.11 -0.85 15.26
CA ALA A 294 5.54 0.35 14.65
C ALA A 294 4.95 0.06 13.25
N THR A 295 5.63 -0.78 12.47
CA THR A 295 5.16 -1.30 11.18
C THR A 295 3.86 -2.10 11.35
N ALA A 296 3.79 -2.99 12.34
CA ALA A 296 2.58 -3.77 12.62
C ALA A 296 1.40 -2.88 13.01
N LEU A 297 1.61 -1.85 13.84
CA LEU A 297 0.58 -0.89 14.24
C LEU A 297 0.07 -0.07 13.04
N ALA A 298 0.98 0.41 12.18
CA ALA A 298 0.60 1.14 10.97
C ALA A 298 -0.23 0.27 10.00
N ALA A 299 0.17 -0.99 9.81
CA ALA A 299 -0.59 -1.94 9.00
C ALA A 299 -1.96 -2.28 9.62
N ALA A 300 -2.03 -2.44 10.94
CA ALA A 300 -3.29 -2.67 11.65
C ALA A 300 -4.25 -1.48 11.51
N PHE A 301 -3.72 -0.26 11.60
CA PHE A 301 -4.49 0.96 11.35
C PHE A 301 -5.02 1.02 9.91
N ASP A 302 -4.18 0.76 8.90
CA ASP A 302 -4.60 0.70 7.49
C ASP A 302 -5.71 -0.33 7.25
N LEU A 303 -5.59 -1.51 7.86
CA LEU A 303 -6.61 -2.56 7.80
C LEU A 303 -7.90 -2.12 8.50
N ALA A 304 -7.81 -1.51 9.68
CA ALA A 304 -8.97 -1.02 10.42
C ALA A 304 -9.74 0.05 9.61
N VAL A 305 -9.04 0.99 9.00
CA VAL A 305 -9.63 1.98 8.08
C VAL A 305 -10.29 1.29 6.89
N THR A 306 -9.61 0.32 6.28
CA THR A 306 -10.15 -0.43 5.13
C THR A 306 -11.42 -1.20 5.51
N PHE A 307 -11.42 -1.90 6.64
CA PHE A 307 -12.59 -2.62 7.14
C PHE A 307 -13.73 -1.70 7.52
N TYR A 308 -13.42 -0.56 8.16
CA TYR A 308 -14.41 0.47 8.46
C TYR A 308 -15.09 0.98 7.19
N LEU A 309 -14.32 1.28 6.14
CA LEU A 309 -14.85 1.72 4.84
C LEU A 309 -15.68 0.62 4.18
N ILE A 310 -15.20 -0.62 4.15
CA ILE A 310 -15.97 -1.74 3.60
C ILE A 310 -17.29 -1.87 4.34
N TRP A 311 -17.26 -1.93 5.67
CA TRP A 311 -18.44 -2.03 6.52
C TRP A 311 -19.44 -0.89 6.28
N HIS A 312 -18.94 0.34 6.22
CA HIS A 312 -19.78 1.51 6.00
C HIS A 312 -20.40 1.52 4.60
N LEU A 313 -19.62 1.19 3.56
CA LEU A 313 -20.09 1.18 2.17
C LEU A 313 -21.05 0.00 1.90
N THR A 314 -20.84 -1.16 2.53
CA THR A 314 -21.79 -2.28 2.43
C THR A 314 -23.04 -2.05 3.27
N GLY A 315 -22.98 -1.21 4.30
CA GLY A 315 -24.07 -0.98 5.24
C GLY A 315 -24.44 -2.23 6.06
N PRO A 316 -25.21 -2.07 7.15
CA PRO A 316 -25.75 -3.21 7.91
C PRO A 316 -26.85 -3.97 7.13
N GLY A 317 -27.40 -3.37 6.06
CA GLY A 317 -28.51 -3.94 5.27
C GLY A 317 -28.11 -4.94 4.18
N LEU A 318 -26.83 -5.05 3.81
CA LEU A 318 -26.32 -6.08 2.88
C LEU A 318 -25.80 -7.33 3.59
N ALA A 319 -26.21 -7.57 4.85
CA ALA A 319 -26.24 -8.92 5.39
C ALA A 319 -27.22 -9.73 4.53
N HIS A 320 -26.70 -10.21 3.40
CA HIS A 320 -27.42 -10.93 2.38
C HIS A 320 -28.14 -12.10 3.08
N PRO A 321 -29.42 -12.39 2.78
CA PRO A 321 -30.25 -13.33 3.54
C PRO A 321 -29.64 -14.72 3.82
N TRP A 322 -28.62 -15.13 3.07
CA TRP A 322 -27.87 -16.36 3.33
C TRP A 322 -27.00 -16.31 4.61
N MET A 323 -26.67 -15.12 5.13
CA MET A 323 -25.96 -14.94 6.41
C MET A 323 -26.91 -14.88 7.62
N SER A 324 -28.18 -14.51 7.44
CA SER A 324 -29.14 -14.41 8.55
C SER A 324 -29.75 -15.76 8.96
N GLY A 325 -29.42 -16.85 8.24
CA GLY A 325 -29.97 -18.17 8.53
C GLY A 325 -31.49 -18.27 8.40
N GLN A 326 -32.15 -17.21 7.92
CA GLN A 326 -33.58 -17.25 7.67
C GLN A 326 -33.82 -18.12 6.41
N PRO A 327 -34.68 -19.15 6.50
CA PRO A 327 -35.06 -19.93 5.34
C PRO A 327 -35.66 -18.97 4.30
N ALA A 328 -35.19 -19.09 3.05
CA ALA A 328 -35.69 -18.27 1.96
C ALA A 328 -37.23 -18.35 1.94
N ALA A 329 -37.89 -17.19 1.99
CA ALA A 329 -39.34 -17.14 1.88
C ALA A 329 -39.76 -17.89 0.59
N PRO A 330 -40.79 -18.74 0.64
CA PRO A 330 -41.25 -19.47 -0.53
C PRO A 330 -41.59 -18.47 -1.63
N LEU A 331 -40.91 -18.61 -2.77
CA LEU A 331 -41.14 -17.77 -3.94
C LEU A 331 -42.59 -17.94 -4.40
N GLU A 332 -43.30 -16.83 -4.57
CA GLU A 332 -44.62 -16.77 -5.19
C GLU A 332 -44.58 -17.47 -6.57
N PRO A 333 -45.55 -18.35 -6.89
CA PRO A 333 -45.52 -19.19 -8.10
C PRO A 333 -45.45 -18.43 -9.44
N GLY A 334 -45.63 -17.09 -9.43
CA GLY A 334 -45.52 -16.23 -10.62
C GLY A 334 -44.09 -15.79 -11.00
N GLU A 335 -43.16 -15.64 -10.04
CA GLU A 335 -41.82 -15.07 -10.31
C GLU A 335 -40.79 -16.09 -10.82
N GLN A 336 -41.08 -17.38 -10.67
CA GLN A 336 -40.17 -18.46 -11.04
C GLN A 336 -39.94 -18.55 -12.57
N LYS A 337 -40.87 -18.02 -13.39
CA LYS A 337 -40.73 -17.99 -14.85
C LYS A 337 -39.83 -16.86 -15.37
N ARG A 338 -39.73 -15.71 -14.68
CA ARG A 338 -38.86 -14.59 -15.14
C ARG A 338 -37.38 -14.78 -14.79
N SER A 339 -37.09 -15.43 -13.66
CA SER A 339 -35.69 -15.66 -13.22
C SER A 339 -34.91 -16.61 -14.15
N ARG A 340 -35.58 -17.56 -14.81
CA ARG A 340 -34.92 -18.48 -15.77
C ARG A 340 -34.45 -17.79 -17.06
N SER A 341 -35.11 -16.72 -17.49
CA SER A 341 -34.78 -16.03 -18.75
C SER A 341 -33.49 -15.21 -18.66
N ASN A 342 -33.19 -14.63 -17.49
CA ASN A 342 -31.97 -13.82 -17.30
C ASN A 342 -30.71 -14.65 -17.05
N CYS A 343 -30.84 -15.94 -16.75
CA CYS A 343 -29.70 -16.84 -16.55
C CYS A 343 -29.08 -17.33 -17.88
N PHE A 344 -29.73 -17.07 -19.03
CA PHE A 344 -29.22 -17.47 -20.34
C PHE A 344 -28.12 -16.55 -20.88
N LEU A 345 -28.12 -15.26 -20.52
CA LEU A 345 -27.09 -14.31 -20.99
C LEU A 345 -25.73 -14.52 -20.32
N THR A 346 -25.67 -15.03 -19.09
CA THR A 346 -24.41 -15.29 -18.37
C THR A 346 -23.63 -16.48 -18.92
N ARG A 347 -24.24 -17.34 -19.76
CA ARG A 347 -23.56 -18.47 -20.41
C ARG A 347 -22.74 -18.10 -21.64
N PHE A 348 -22.96 -16.93 -22.26
CA PHE A 348 -22.23 -16.55 -23.48
C PHE A 348 -20.80 -16.04 -23.25
N LEU A 349 -20.43 -15.66 -22.03
CA LEU A 349 -19.05 -15.23 -21.70
C LEU A 349 -18.10 -16.37 -21.29
N CYS A 350 -18.54 -17.63 -21.42
CA CYS A 350 -17.71 -18.82 -21.19
C CYS A 350 -17.48 -19.58 -22.50
N VAL A 351 -17.05 -18.87 -23.56
CA VAL A 351 -16.55 -19.49 -24.80
C VAL A 351 -15.03 -19.39 -24.84
N LYS A 352 -14.40 -20.56 -24.70
CA LYS A 352 -13.03 -20.97 -25.09
C LYS A 352 -11.87 -19.99 -24.87
N ARG A 353 -11.05 -20.29 -23.86
CA ARG A 353 -9.58 -20.31 -24.00
C ARG A 353 -9.04 -21.63 -23.46
#